data_AF-A0A7V7Y105-F1
#
_entry.id   AF-A0A7V7Y105-F1
#
_cell.length_a   1.000
_cell.length_b   1.000
_cell.length_c   1.000
_cell.angle_alpha   90.00
_cell.angle_beta   90.00
_cell.angle_gamma   90.00
#
_symmetry.space_group_name_H-M   'P 1'
#
loop_
_entity.id
_entity.type
_entity.pdbx_description
1 polymer ?
#
loop_
_entity_poly.entity_id
_entity_poly.type
_entity_poly.pdbx_seq_one_letter_code
_entity_poly.pdbx_strand_id
1 'polypeptide(L)'
;MTGVIGGTIVGLLGGMDNILHVLIFLVGVDFLTGLAKAWKLKEISSEIGFEGLLKKVLIFVVIAVAVDVQKIVGNSIPLREIVIMFYVANEGISFLENISVFLPLPDKLKEVFQQIRNDTENKDRGGTK
;
A
#
# COMPACT_ATOMS: atom_id res chain seq x y z
N MET A 1 18.91 16.95 12.01
CA MET A 1 17.48 17.28 11.80
C MET A 1 16.72 16.17 11.08
N THR A 2 17.23 15.63 9.97
CA THR A 2 16.61 14.51 9.24
C THR A 2 16.34 13.26 10.11
N GLY A 3 17.28 12.89 10.99
CA GLY A 3 17.08 11.77 11.92
C GLY A 3 15.99 12.00 12.98
N VAL A 4 15.69 13.25 13.34
CA VAL A 4 14.63 13.57 14.32
C VAL A 4 13.26 13.40 13.69
N ILE A 5 13.07 13.91 12.47
CA ILE A 5 11.82 13.78 11.72
C ILE A 5 11.52 12.31 11.41
N GLY A 6 12.53 11.56 10.96
CA GLY A 6 12.39 10.12 10.73
C GLY A 6 12.05 9.36 12.03
N GLY A 7 12.76 9.66 13.12
CA GLY A 7 12.49 9.06 14.43
C GLY A 7 11.07 9.33 14.94
N THR A 8 10.56 10.55 14.78
CA THR A 8 9.19 10.90 15.17
C THR A 8 8.14 10.16 14.35
N ILE A 9 8.33 10.04 13.03
CA ILE A 9 7.39 9.33 12.15
C ILE A 9 7.36 7.85 12.50
N VAL A 10 8.51 7.22 12.67
CA VAL A 10 8.62 5.82 13.07
C VAL A 10 7.98 5.57 14.44
N GLY A 11 8.12 6.51 15.37
CA GLY A 11 7.45 6.45 16.67
C GLY A 11 5.92 6.42 16.55
N LEU A 12 5.34 7.22 15.64
CA LEU A 12 3.89 7.22 15.37
C LEU A 12 3.40 5.89 14.77
N LEU A 13 4.26 5.20 14.03
CA LEU A 13 3.96 3.90 13.43
C LEU A 13 4.14 2.72 14.39
N GLY A 14 4.47 2.98 15.66
CA GLY A 14 4.62 1.94 16.68
C GLY A 14 6.00 1.28 16.71
N GLY A 15 7.01 1.88 16.06
CA GLY A 15 8.40 1.40 16.02
C GLY A 15 8.82 0.84 14.66
N MET A 16 10.13 0.62 14.48
CA MET A 16 10.70 0.03 13.27
C MET A 16 10.96 -1.45 13.49
N ASP A 17 9.97 -2.28 13.17
CA ASP A 17 10.08 -3.74 13.18
C ASP A 17 10.15 -4.33 11.76
N ASN A 18 10.34 -5.65 11.67
CA ASN A 18 10.50 -6.32 10.37
C ASN A 18 9.26 -6.18 9.49
N ILE A 19 8.05 -6.19 10.08
CA ILE A 19 6.81 -6.11 9.30
C ILE A 19 6.60 -4.70 8.73
N LEU A 20 6.90 -3.65 9.50
CA LEU A 20 6.87 -2.28 8.98
C LEU A 20 7.96 -2.05 7.93
N HIS A 21 9.15 -2.64 8.12
CA HIS A 21 10.23 -2.57 7.12
C HIS A 21 9.80 -3.18 5.78
N VAL A 22 9.18 -4.36 5.80
CA VAL A 22 8.65 -5.03 4.60
C VAL A 22 7.62 -4.13 3.89
N LEU A 23 6.71 -3.51 4.64
CA LEU A 23 5.73 -2.59 4.05
C LEU A 23 6.41 -1.39 3.39
N ILE A 24 7.33 -0.70 4.09
CA ILE A 24 8.03 0.47 3.54
C ILE A 24 8.78 0.09 2.27
N PHE A 25 9.48 -1.04 2.29
CA PHE A 25 10.19 -1.56 1.13
C PHE A 25 9.24 -1.82 -0.04
N LEU A 26 8.11 -2.49 0.21
CA LEU A 26 7.15 -2.83 -0.82
C LEU A 26 6.45 -1.60 -1.39
N VAL A 27 6.05 -0.64 -0.56
CA VAL A 27 5.50 0.65 -1.00
C VAL A 27 6.47 1.39 -1.91
N GLY A 28 7.75 1.41 -1.55
CA GLY A 28 8.81 2.05 -2.32
C GLY A 28 9.05 1.36 -3.66
N VAL A 29 9.20 0.03 -3.67
CA VAL A 29 9.36 -0.76 -4.90
C VAL A 29 8.13 -0.63 -5.79
N ASP A 30 6.93 -0.73 -5.23
CA ASP A 30 5.69 -0.60 -5.98
C ASP A 30 5.59 0.77 -6.65
N PHE A 31 5.94 1.85 -5.95
CA PHE A 31 5.98 3.21 -6.53
C PHE A 31 6.95 3.29 -7.71
N LEU A 32 8.14 2.72 -7.57
CA LEU A 32 9.13 2.68 -8.66
C LEU A 32 8.63 1.85 -9.85
N THR A 33 8.01 0.69 -9.61
CA THR A 33 7.46 -0.15 -10.68
C THR A 33 6.26 0.48 -11.37
N GLY A 34 5.40 1.18 -10.63
CA GLY A 34 4.27 1.93 -11.18
C GLY A 34 4.75 3.07 -12.07
N LEU A 35 5.80 3.79 -11.65
CA LEU A 35 6.42 4.82 -12.48
C LEU A 35 7.07 4.23 -13.75
N ALA A 36 7.76 3.10 -13.61
CA ALA A 36 8.32 2.39 -14.75
C ALA A 36 7.22 1.98 -15.75
N LYS A 37 6.11 1.41 -15.26
CA LYS A 37 4.94 1.04 -16.08
C LYS A 37 4.39 2.25 -16.83
N ALA A 38 4.16 3.37 -16.13
CA ALA A 38 3.66 4.60 -16.73
C ALA A 38 4.61 5.14 -17.82
N TRP A 39 5.92 5.05 -17.61
CA TRP A 39 6.92 5.42 -18.61
C TRP A 39 6.86 4.53 -19.85
N LYS A 40 6.78 3.21 -19.66
CA LYS A 40 6.67 2.24 -20.75
C LYS A 40 5.39 2.40 -21.57
N LEU A 41 4.28 2.71 -20.91
CA LEU A 41 2.98 2.95 -21.54
C LEU A 41 2.83 4.38 -22.10
N LYS A 42 3.80 5.26 -21.85
CA LYS A 42 3.75 6.71 -22.21
C LYS A 42 2.57 7.45 -21.57
N GLU A 43 2.12 6.98 -20.42
CA GLU A 43 1.00 7.53 -19.63
C GLU A 43 1.51 8.28 -18.39
N ILE A 44 2.65 8.97 -18.51
CA ILE A 44 3.18 9.78 -17.41
C ILE A 44 2.30 11.01 -17.24
N SER A 45 1.30 10.91 -16.37
CA SER A 45 0.57 12.04 -15.83
C SER A 45 1.02 12.27 -14.39
N SER A 46 1.41 13.52 -14.08
CA SER A 46 1.73 13.93 -12.72
C SER A 46 0.54 13.80 -11.78
N GLU A 47 -0.68 13.93 -12.30
CA GLU A 47 -1.92 13.77 -11.54
C GLU A 47 -2.10 12.31 -11.11
N ILE A 48 -1.91 11.37 -12.04
CA ILE A 48 -1.97 9.92 -11.75
C ILE A 48 -0.86 9.51 -10.76
N GLY A 49 0.36 10.03 -10.93
CA GLY A 49 1.47 9.78 -10.01
C GLY A 49 1.24 10.35 -8.61
N PHE A 50 0.64 11.55 -8.52
CA PHE A 50 0.32 12.19 -7.24
C PHE A 50 -0.80 11.44 -6.50
N GLU A 51 -1.86 11.03 -7.20
CA GLU A 51 -2.91 10.20 -6.60
C GLU A 51 -2.36 8.87 -6.07
N GLY A 52 -1.49 8.21 -6.83
CA GLY A 52 -0.82 6.98 -6.39
C GLY A 52 0.04 7.20 -5.15
N LEU A 53 0.80 8.30 -5.09
CA LEU A 53 1.61 8.65 -3.93
C LEU A 53 0.75 9.00 -2.71
N LEU A 54 -0.35 9.73 -2.89
CA LEU A 54 -1.27 10.09 -1.82
C LEU A 54 -1.88 8.84 -1.18
N LYS A 55 -2.31 7.86 -1.98
CA LYS A 55 -2.80 6.56 -1.49
C LYS A 55 -1.76 5.87 -0.60
N LYS A 56 -0.49 5.85 -1.03
CA LYS A 56 0.63 5.27 -0.26
C LYS A 56 0.87 6.01 1.06
N VAL A 57 0.74 7.34 1.08
CA VAL A 57 0.85 8.12 2.33
C VAL A 57 -0.28 7.79 3.29
N LEU A 58 -1.51 7.64 2.79
CA LEU A 58 -2.68 7.30 3.60
C LEU A 58 -2.55 5.94 4.29
N ILE A 59 -1.84 4.98 3.70
CA ILE A 59 -1.53 3.68 4.34
C ILE A 59 -0.85 3.91 5.70
N PHE A 60 0.16 4.78 5.75
CA PHE A 60 0.89 5.08 6.99
C PHE A 60 0.02 5.82 8.01
N VAL A 61 -0.92 6.66 7.56
CA VAL A 61 -1.92 7.30 8.43
C VAL A 61 -2.81 6.25 9.08
N VAL A 62 -3.32 5.28 8.30
CA VAL A 62 -4.17 4.21 8.83
C VAL A 62 -3.40 3.33 9.82
N ILE A 63 -2.11 3.06 9.57
CA ILE A 63 -1.26 2.32 10.52
C ILE A 63 -1.07 3.09 11.83
N ALA A 64 -0.83 4.41 11.77
CA ALA A 64 -0.72 5.23 12.98
C ALA A 64 -2.02 5.18 13.80
N VAL A 65 -3.19 5.24 13.15
CA VAL A 65 -4.48 5.06 13.83
C VAL A 65 -4.60 3.66 14.43
N ALA A 66 -4.19 2.61 13.72
CA ALA A 66 -4.21 1.24 14.21
C ALA A 66 -3.32 1.05 15.47
N VAL A 67 -2.16 1.70 15.51
CA VAL A 67 -1.28 1.74 16.68
C VAL A 67 -2.00 2.35 17.88
N ASP A 68 -2.70 3.48 17.70
CA ASP A 68 -3.43 4.12 18.79
C ASP A 68 -4.65 3.31 19.25
N VAL A 69 -5.39 2.70 18.32
CA VAL A 69 -6.50 1.81 18.65
C VAL A 69 -6.00 0.57 19.42
N GLN A 70 -4.86 -0.01 19.02
CA GLN A 70 -4.27 -1.15 19.74
C GLN A 70 -3.91 -0.81 21.19
N LYS A 71 -3.50 0.44 21.48
CA LYS A 71 -3.25 0.88 22.87
C LYS A 71 -4.52 0.85 23.72
N ILE A 72 -5.69 1.06 23.13
CA ILE A 72 -6.99 1.05 23.81
C ILE A 72 -7.51 -0.37 24.00
N VAL A 73 -7.45 -1.19 22.94
CA VAL A 73 -7.94 -2.58 22.93
C VAL A 73 -7.02 -3.51 23.74
N GLY A 74 -5.76 -3.10 23.91
CA GLY A 74 -4.71 -3.88 24.56
C GLY A 74 -4.11 -4.92 23.62
N ASN A 75 -3.13 -5.68 24.12
CA ASN A 75 -2.36 -6.65 23.34
C ASN A 75 -3.09 -7.98 23.09
N SER A 76 -4.42 -8.03 23.27
CA SER A 76 -5.25 -9.20 22.98
C SER A 76 -5.34 -9.46 21.48
N ILE A 77 -5.28 -8.40 20.66
CA ILE A 77 -5.32 -8.47 19.20
C ILE A 77 -4.16 -7.62 18.64
N PRO A 78 -3.25 -8.21 17.83
CA PRO A 78 -2.14 -7.49 17.20
C PRO A 78 -2.63 -6.67 16.00
N LEU A 79 -3.41 -5.62 16.28
CA LEU A 79 -4.13 -4.85 15.27
C LEU A 79 -3.18 -4.14 14.29
N ARG A 80 -2.07 -3.56 14.78
CA ARG A 80 -1.04 -2.94 13.96
C ARG A 80 -0.52 -3.93 12.93
N GLU A 81 -0.14 -5.13 13.37
CA GLU A 81 0.42 -6.16 12.51
C GLU A 81 -0.60 -6.63 11.47
N ILE A 82 -1.86 -6.81 11.86
CA ILE A 82 -2.94 -7.18 10.93
C ILE A 82 -3.13 -6.11 9.85
N VAL A 83 -3.18 -4.83 10.24
CA VAL A 83 -3.33 -3.71 9.32
C VAL A 83 -2.12 -3.59 8.39
N ILE A 84 -0.89 -3.75 8.91
CA ILE A 84 0.31 -3.76 8.07
C ILE A 84 0.27 -4.93 7.09
N MET A 85 -0.06 -6.15 7.53
CA MET A 85 -0.18 -7.32 6.63
C MET A 85 -1.22 -7.11 5.54
N PHE A 86 -2.35 -6.49 5.87
CA PHE A 86 -3.38 -6.14 4.91
C PHE A 86 -2.82 -5.21 3.82
N TYR A 87 -2.09 -4.16 4.19
CA TYR A 87 -1.48 -3.26 3.22
C TYR A 87 -0.28 -3.87 2.47
N VAL A 88 0.48 -4.76 3.09
CA VAL A 88 1.51 -5.55 2.39
C VAL A 88 0.87 -6.39 1.28
N ALA A 89 -0.28 -7.04 1.54
CA ALA A 89 -1.00 -7.77 0.50
C ALA A 89 -1.48 -6.85 -0.63
N ASN A 90 -2.04 -5.68 -0.30
CA ASN A 90 -2.52 -4.71 -1.29
C ASN A 90 -1.38 -4.15 -2.17
N GLU A 91 -0.28 -3.71 -1.57
CA GLU A 91 0.89 -3.23 -2.32
C GLU A 91 1.56 -4.36 -3.10
N GLY A 92 1.49 -5.60 -2.60
CA GLY A 92 1.96 -6.79 -3.31
C GLY A 92 1.19 -7.04 -4.59
N ILE A 93 -0.15 -6.90 -4.56
CA ILE A 93 -1.00 -7.00 -5.76
C ILE A 93 -0.66 -5.88 -6.75
N SER A 94 -0.55 -4.63 -6.28
CA SER A 94 -0.15 -3.48 -7.10
C SER A 94 1.21 -3.72 -7.78
N PHE A 95 2.18 -4.23 -7.01
CA PHE A 95 3.52 -4.52 -7.52
C PHE A 95 3.48 -5.59 -8.61
N LEU A 96 2.76 -6.69 -8.37
CA LEU A 96 2.62 -7.78 -9.35
C LEU A 96 1.95 -7.30 -10.65
N GLU A 97 0.96 -6.42 -10.55
CA GLU A 97 0.34 -5.80 -11.72
C GLU A 97 1.33 -4.89 -12.47
N ASN A 98 2.10 -4.09 -11.74
CA ASN A 98 3.06 -3.16 -12.33
C ASN A 98 4.17 -3.90 -13.07
N ILE A 99 4.70 -5.00 -12.50
CA ILE A 99 5.74 -5.81 -13.15
C ILE A 99 5.19 -6.65 -14.31
N SER A 100 3.87 -6.93 -14.37
CA SER A 100 3.26 -7.75 -15.44
C SER A 100 3.44 -7.16 -16.84
N VAL A 101 3.72 -5.86 -16.92
CA VAL A 101 4.02 -5.17 -18.18
C VAL A 101 5.46 -5.45 -18.63
N PHE A 102 6.35 -5.83 -17.71
CA PHE A 102 7.77 -6.10 -17.96
C PHE A 102 8.11 -7.58 -18.02
N LEU A 103 7.38 -8.40 -17.26
CA LEU A 103 7.63 -9.83 -17.11
C LEU A 103 6.38 -10.64 -17.50
N PRO A 104 6.55 -11.80 -18.15
CA PRO A 104 5.43 -12.65 -18.52
C PRO A 104 4.81 -13.27 -17.26
N LEU A 105 3.65 -12.74 -16.85
CA LEU A 105 2.81 -13.32 -15.81
C LEU A 105 1.65 -14.13 -16.43
N PRO A 106 1.34 -15.33 -15.91
CA PRO A 106 0.18 -16.12 -16.34
C PRO A 106 -1.12 -15.32 -16.29
N ASP A 107 -1.96 -15.45 -17.32
CA ASP A 107 -3.17 -14.63 -17.44
C ASP A 107 -4.17 -14.87 -16.31
N LYS A 108 -4.25 -16.11 -15.80
CA LYS A 108 -5.05 -16.44 -14.61
C LYS A 108 -4.66 -15.62 -13.37
N LEU A 109 -3.38 -15.30 -13.19
CA LEU A 109 -2.95 -14.46 -12.07
C LEU A 109 -3.36 -13.00 -12.28
N LYS A 110 -3.22 -12.49 -13.51
CA LYS A 110 -3.68 -11.13 -13.85
C LYS A 110 -5.17 -10.97 -13.63
N GLU A 111 -5.97 -11.97 -14.02
CA GLU A 111 -7.42 -11.98 -13.82
C GLU A 111 -7.79 -11.93 -12.33
N VAL A 112 -7.13 -12.74 -11.49
CA VAL A 112 -7.36 -12.75 -10.04
C VAL A 112 -7.01 -11.39 -9.43
N PHE A 113 -5.87 -10.80 -9.80
CA PHE A 113 -5.47 -9.48 -9.30
C PHE A 113 -6.44 -8.38 -9.72
N GLN A 114 -6.93 -8.42 -10.96
CA GLN A 114 -7.96 -7.49 -11.45
C GLN A 114 -9.29 -7.65 -10.70
N GLN A 115 -9.71 -8.87 -10.42
CA GLN A 115 -10.94 -9.13 -9.65
C GLN A 115 -10.86 -8.55 -8.23
N ILE A 116 -9.76 -8.79 -7.51
CA ILE A 116 -9.55 -8.26 -6.16
C ILE A 116 -9.63 -6.73 -6.15
N ARG A 117 -9.05 -6.07 -7.17
CA ARG A 117 -9.10 -4.61 -7.30
C ARG A 117 -10.51 -4.09 -7.62
N ASN A 118 -11.20 -4.74 -8.55
CA ASN A 118 -12.56 -4.36 -8.95
C ASN A 118 -13.58 -4.53 -7.81
N ASP A 119 -13.41 -5.55 -6.96
CA ASP A 119 -14.24 -5.76 -5.77
C ASP A 119 -14.00 -4.67 -4.71
N THR A 120 -12.79 -4.12 -4.67
CA THR A 120 -12.44 -3.02 -3.77
C THR A 120 -13.00 -1.67 -4.27
N GLU A 121 -13.02 -1.43 -5.59
CA GLU A 121 -13.54 -0.17 -6.19
C GLU A 121 -15.07 -0.14 -6.38
N ASN A 122 -15.73 -1.27 -6.70
CA ASN A 122 -17.17 -1.26 -6.98
C ASN A 122 -18.07 -1.11 -5.74
N LYS A 123 -17.53 -1.29 -4.53
CA LYS A 123 -18.28 -1.03 -3.31
C LYS A 123 -18.61 0.45 -3.09
N ASP A 124 -17.90 1.37 -3.75
CA ASP A 124 -18.16 2.81 -3.66
C ASP A 124 -19.24 3.33 -4.62
N ARG A 125 -19.79 2.49 -5.53
CA ARG A 125 -20.86 2.87 -6.47
C ARG A 125 -22.22 2.22 -6.20
N GLY A 126 -22.32 1.41 -5.14
CA GLY A 126 -23.54 0.68 -4.76
C GLY A 126 -24.46 1.40 -3.77
N GLY A 127 -24.28 2.70 -3.55
CA GLY A 127 -25.00 3.50 -2.54
C GLY A 127 -26.15 4.37 -3.06
N THR A 128 -26.65 4.14 -4.28
CA THR A 128 -27.83 4.85 -4.80
C THR A 128 -28.84 3.85 -5.36
N LYS A 129 -29.69 3.33 -4.47
CA LYS A 129 -31.06 2.96 -4.81
C LYS A 129 -31.99 3.65 -3.84
#